data_AF-A0A529T3U2-F1
#
_entry.id   AF-A0A529T3U2-F1
#
_cell.length_a   1.000
_cell.length_b   1.000
_cell.length_c   1.000
_cell.angle_alpha   90.00
_cell.angle_beta   90.00
_cell.angle_gamma   90.00
#
_symmetry.space_group_name_H-M   'P 1'
#
loop_
_entity.id
_entity.type
_entity.pdbx_description
1 polymer ?
#
loop_
_entity_poly.entity_id
_entity_poly.type
_entity_poly.pdbx_seq_one_letter_code
_entity_poly.pdbx_strand_id
1 'polypeptide(L)'
;MNKRRSSAPAIEWPTVFLILFCYGAWLATGFLLWPSYPLLALAILPFILALQSSIMHEVLHGHPTRNARINEAFVFLPIGMVWPFRRFKTIHLRHHADERLTDPLDDPESYYQALWMHEELPPTMKLLLKINNTMVGRFILGPLLSSVGFFIDDAKQILAGDKVIRKAWLLHAIGLAVV
;
A
#
# COMPACT_ATOMS: atom_id res chain seq x y z
N MET A 1 -28.30 21.41 18.99
CA MET A 1 -28.74 20.02 18.74
C MET A 1 -27.51 19.10 18.77
N ASN A 2 -27.31 18.36 19.86
CA ASN A 2 -26.25 17.36 19.97
C ASN A 2 -26.55 16.20 19.01
N LYS A 3 -25.89 16.17 17.84
CA LYS A 3 -25.87 14.97 17.00
C LYS A 3 -25.16 13.88 17.81
N ARG A 4 -25.92 12.91 18.32
CA ARG A 4 -25.37 11.64 18.84
C ARG A 4 -24.47 11.09 17.74
N ARG A 5 -23.16 10.99 18.01
CA ARG A 5 -22.22 10.27 17.14
C ARG A 5 -22.80 8.87 16.95
N SER A 6 -22.94 8.45 15.69
CA SER A 6 -23.51 7.16 15.32
C SER A 6 -22.81 6.03 16.08
N SER A 7 -23.59 5.00 16.37
CA SER A 7 -23.19 3.77 17.06
C SER A 7 -22.25 2.90 16.19
N ALA A 8 -21.10 3.43 15.79
CA ALA A 8 -20.05 2.60 15.26
C ALA A 8 -19.64 1.59 16.36
N PRO A 9 -19.59 0.28 16.07
CA PRO A 9 -19.16 -0.71 17.05
C PRO A 9 -17.78 -0.36 17.61
N ALA A 10 -17.50 -0.76 18.85
CA ALA A 10 -16.20 -0.48 19.47
C ALA A 10 -15.05 -1.20 18.73
N ILE A 11 -15.37 -2.36 18.13
CA ILE A 11 -14.48 -3.21 17.35
C ILE A 11 -15.26 -3.80 16.18
N GLU A 12 -14.69 -3.76 14.99
CA GLU A 12 -15.25 -4.37 13.79
C GLU A 12 -14.73 -5.78 13.58
N TRP A 13 -15.46 -6.74 14.14
CA TRP A 13 -15.13 -8.16 14.08
C TRP A 13 -14.95 -8.73 12.66
N PRO A 14 -15.73 -8.34 11.63
CA PRO A 14 -15.48 -8.82 10.27
C PRO A 14 -14.06 -8.53 9.78
N THR A 15 -13.57 -7.31 10.00
CA THR A 15 -12.21 -6.90 9.65
C THR A 15 -11.17 -7.68 10.46
N VAL A 16 -11.41 -7.91 11.76
CA VAL A 16 -10.55 -8.77 12.60
C VAL A 16 -10.47 -10.20 12.04
N PHE A 17 -11.60 -10.80 11.64
CA PHE A 17 -11.60 -12.13 11.06
C PHE A 17 -10.87 -12.19 9.71
N LEU A 18 -11.03 -11.16 8.86
CA LEU A 18 -10.29 -11.06 7.60
C LEU A 18 -8.79 -10.96 7.83
N ILE A 19 -8.34 -10.19 8.83
CA ILE A 19 -6.93 -10.11 9.22
C ILE A 19 -6.40 -11.48 9.64
N LEU A 20 -7.10 -12.15 10.56
CA LEU A 20 -6.70 -13.49 11.05
C LEU A 20 -6.67 -14.52 9.92
N PHE A 21 -7.67 -14.49 9.04
CA PHE A 21 -7.72 -15.37 7.87
C PHE A 21 -6.56 -15.09 6.91
N CYS A 22 -6.25 -13.83 6.63
CA CYS A 22 -5.16 -13.44 5.73
C CYS A 22 -3.81 -13.96 6.22
N TYR A 23 -3.44 -13.67 7.47
CA TYR A 23 -2.17 -14.15 8.04
C TYR A 23 -2.15 -15.67 8.26
N GLY A 24 -3.27 -16.27 8.66
CA GLY A 24 -3.40 -17.72 8.79
C GLY A 24 -3.23 -18.45 7.46
N ALA A 25 -3.87 -17.94 6.40
CA ALA A 25 -3.73 -18.46 5.04
C ALA A 25 -2.31 -18.28 4.51
N TRP A 26 -1.67 -17.15 4.81
CA TRP A 26 -0.26 -16.92 4.44
C TRP A 26 0.66 -17.95 5.11
N LEU A 27 0.56 -18.12 6.44
CA LEU A 27 1.35 -19.10 7.19
C LEU A 27 1.09 -20.54 6.71
N ALA A 28 -0.17 -20.94 6.55
CA ALA A 28 -0.53 -22.27 6.06
C ALA A 28 0.02 -22.50 4.64
N THR A 29 -0.10 -21.52 3.76
CA THR A 29 0.41 -21.61 2.39
C THR A 29 1.94 -21.71 2.37
N GLY A 30 2.63 -20.90 3.16
CA GLY A 30 4.10 -20.88 3.24
C GLY A 30 4.71 -22.10 3.95
N PHE A 31 4.11 -22.58 5.03
CA PHE A 31 4.69 -23.68 5.82
C PHE A 31 4.16 -25.07 5.46
N LEU A 32 2.88 -25.18 5.07
CA LEU A 32 2.26 -26.49 4.81
C LEU A 32 2.19 -26.80 3.32
N LEU A 33 1.87 -25.80 2.49
CA LEU A 33 1.65 -26.02 1.05
C LEU A 33 2.94 -25.90 0.24
N TRP A 34 3.75 -24.87 0.48
CA TRP A 34 4.96 -24.57 -0.29
C TRP A 34 5.96 -25.75 -0.41
N PRO A 35 6.29 -26.50 0.67
CA PRO A 35 7.29 -27.57 0.57
C PRO A 35 6.90 -28.70 -0.40
N SER A 36 5.60 -28.96 -0.53
CA SER A 36 5.07 -30.08 -1.31
C SER A 36 4.47 -29.64 -2.65
N TYR A 37 3.89 -28.44 -2.72
CA TYR A 37 3.14 -27.93 -3.87
C TYR A 37 3.49 -26.46 -4.19
N PRO A 38 4.76 -26.17 -4.55
CA PRO A 38 5.22 -24.79 -4.71
C PRO A 38 4.48 -24.03 -5.82
N LEU A 39 4.10 -24.70 -6.92
CA LEU A 39 3.33 -24.05 -8.00
C LEU A 39 1.93 -23.63 -7.55
N LEU A 40 1.27 -24.46 -6.74
CA LEU A 40 -0.05 -24.12 -6.20
C LEU A 40 0.06 -23.00 -5.16
N ALA A 41 1.09 -23.05 -4.31
CA ALA A 41 1.39 -21.98 -3.37
C ALA A 41 1.64 -20.64 -4.10
N LEU A 42 2.44 -20.63 -5.17
CA LEU A 42 2.67 -19.45 -6.01
C LEU A 42 1.40 -18.93 -6.69
N ALA A 43 0.44 -19.79 -7.02
CA ALA A 43 -0.85 -19.38 -7.56
C ALA A 43 -1.74 -18.72 -6.49
N ILE A 44 -1.67 -19.17 -5.23
CA ILE A 44 -2.52 -18.69 -4.13
C ILE A 44 -1.97 -17.40 -3.49
N LEU A 45 -0.66 -17.31 -3.30
CA LEU A 45 -0.02 -16.20 -2.61
C LEU A 45 -0.42 -14.80 -3.15
N PRO A 46 -0.51 -14.55 -4.47
CA PRO A 46 -0.95 -13.26 -5.00
C PRO A 46 -2.33 -12.82 -4.50
N PHE A 47 -3.28 -13.75 -4.32
CA PHE A 47 -4.60 -13.44 -3.78
C PHE A 47 -4.53 -13.07 -2.29
N ILE A 48 -3.66 -13.74 -1.53
CA ILE A 48 -3.41 -13.41 -0.13
C ILE A 48 -2.78 -12.01 -0.02
N LEU A 49 -1.82 -11.68 -0.89
CA LEU A 49 -1.19 -10.36 -0.93
C LEU A 49 -2.19 -9.27 -1.35
N ALA A 50 -3.08 -9.55 -2.30
CA ALA A 50 -4.15 -8.65 -2.69
C ALA A 50 -5.12 -8.40 -1.52
N LEU A 51 -5.50 -9.45 -0.78
CA LEU A 51 -6.30 -9.31 0.44
C LEU A 51 -5.57 -8.50 1.50
N GLN A 52 -4.28 -8.73 1.72
CA GLN A 52 -3.50 -7.95 2.68
C GLN A 52 -3.42 -6.47 2.30
N SER A 53 -3.27 -6.16 1.01
CA SER A 53 -3.28 -4.79 0.52
C SER A 53 -4.63 -4.10 0.76
N SER A 54 -5.73 -4.83 0.55
CA SER A 54 -7.09 -4.36 0.87
C SER A 54 -7.28 -4.12 2.38
N ILE A 55 -6.80 -5.03 3.22
CA ILE A 55 -6.83 -4.88 4.68
C ILE A 55 -5.98 -3.67 5.12
N MET A 56 -4.81 -3.44 4.53
CA MET A 56 -4.00 -2.25 4.83
C MET A 56 -4.77 -0.96 4.51
N HIS A 57 -5.50 -0.92 3.39
CA HIS A 57 -6.37 0.19 3.02
C HIS A 57 -7.50 0.40 4.03
N GLU A 58 -8.14 -0.66 4.51
CA GLU A 58 -9.17 -0.54 5.53
C GLU A 58 -8.60 -0.04 6.87
N VAL A 59 -7.45 -0.58 7.27
CA VAL A 59 -6.81 -0.28 8.55
C VAL A 59 -6.28 1.15 8.61
N LEU A 60 -5.81 1.72 7.49
CA LEU A 60 -5.38 3.12 7.46
C LEU A 60 -6.54 4.11 7.70
N HIS A 61 -7.78 3.72 7.38
CA HIS A 61 -9.00 4.51 7.61
C HIS A 61 -9.48 4.48 9.06
N GLY A 62 -8.80 3.70 9.91
CA GLY A 62 -9.09 3.66 11.34
C GLY A 62 -9.86 2.42 11.78
N HIS A 63 -9.84 1.35 11.00
CA HIS A 63 -10.41 0.05 11.34
C HIS A 63 -9.33 -0.90 11.87
N PRO A 64 -9.67 -1.94 12.65
CA PRO A 64 -11.02 -2.30 13.13
C PRO A 64 -11.42 -1.63 14.46
N THR A 65 -10.52 -0.88 15.10
CA THR A 65 -10.76 -0.28 16.43
C THR A 65 -10.59 1.23 16.40
N ARG A 66 -11.06 1.93 17.44
CA ARG A 66 -10.84 3.39 17.57
C ARG A 66 -9.38 3.79 17.84
N ASN A 67 -8.49 2.83 18.10
CA ASN A 67 -7.09 3.09 18.43
C ASN A 67 -6.18 2.79 17.23
N ALA A 68 -5.66 3.85 16.61
CA ALA A 68 -4.79 3.74 15.45
C ALA A 68 -3.52 2.90 15.67
N ARG A 69 -3.00 2.81 16.91
CA ARG A 69 -1.82 1.98 17.22
C ARG A 69 -2.17 0.50 17.27
N ILE A 70 -3.35 0.15 17.79
CA ILE A 70 -3.83 -1.23 17.79
C ILE A 70 -4.12 -1.67 16.35
N ASN A 71 -4.75 -0.80 15.57
CA ASN A 71 -5.01 -1.02 14.15
C ASN A 71 -3.72 -1.25 13.37
N GLU A 72 -2.72 -0.39 13.55
CA GLU A 72 -1.40 -0.57 12.93
C GLU A 72 -0.76 -1.91 13.33
N ALA A 73 -0.89 -2.33 14.61
CA ALA A 73 -0.34 -3.60 15.07
C ALA A 73 -0.91 -4.81 14.29
N PHE A 74 -2.17 -4.75 13.86
CA PHE A 74 -2.78 -5.81 13.06
C PHE A 74 -2.15 -5.99 11.67
N VAL A 75 -1.53 -4.93 11.12
CA VAL A 75 -0.91 -4.96 9.78
C VAL A 75 0.59 -4.70 9.84
N PHE A 76 1.17 -4.81 11.04
CA PHE A 76 2.57 -4.46 11.26
C PHE A 76 3.53 -5.35 10.47
N LEU A 77 3.15 -6.61 10.24
CA LEU A 77 3.92 -7.56 9.42
C LEU A 77 3.55 -7.38 7.94
N PRO A 78 4.40 -6.77 7.13
CA PRO A 78 4.03 -6.35 5.79
C PRO A 78 4.31 -7.48 4.79
N ILE A 79 3.47 -8.51 4.76
CA ILE A 79 3.65 -9.64 3.83
C ILE A 79 3.61 -9.23 2.35
N GLY A 80 3.00 -8.08 2.03
CA GLY A 80 3.06 -7.44 0.70
C GLY A 80 4.41 -6.82 0.33
N MET A 81 5.37 -6.80 1.28
CA MET A 81 6.77 -6.41 1.18
C MET A 81 7.12 -4.97 0.77
N VAL A 82 6.43 -4.39 -0.21
CA VAL A 82 6.87 -3.17 -0.90
C VAL A 82 6.51 -1.90 -0.14
N TRP A 83 5.33 -1.85 0.49
CA TRP A 83 4.71 -0.58 0.93
C TRP A 83 4.75 -0.39 2.45
N PRO A 84 5.51 0.59 3.00
CA PRO A 84 5.46 0.94 4.41
C PRO A 84 4.07 1.45 4.81
N PHE A 85 3.42 0.77 5.76
CA PHE A 85 2.04 1.09 6.17
C PHE A 85 1.83 2.58 6.51
N ARG A 86 2.73 3.16 7.31
CA ARG A 86 2.62 4.59 7.69
C ARG A 86 2.77 5.53 6.52
N ARG A 87 3.61 5.18 5.54
CA ARG A 87 3.82 6.00 4.35
C ARG A 87 2.58 5.94 3.47
N PHE A 88 2.09 4.73 3.20
CA PHE A 88 0.85 4.50 2.46
C PHE A 88 -0.32 5.26 3.10
N LYS A 89 -0.52 5.10 4.42
CA LYS A 89 -1.52 5.86 5.19
C LYS A 89 -1.42 7.37 5.00
N THR A 90 -0.20 7.92 5.03
CA THR A 90 -0.01 9.37 4.93
C THR A 90 -0.35 9.90 3.54
N ILE A 91 0.09 9.20 2.49
CA ILE A 91 -0.17 9.57 1.10
C ILE A 91 -1.67 9.46 0.80
N HIS A 92 -2.26 8.33 1.16
CA HIS A 92 -3.64 8.03 0.85
C HIS A 92 -4.65 8.93 1.58
N LEU A 93 -4.38 9.27 2.85
CA LEU A 93 -5.22 10.24 3.57
C LEU A 93 -5.09 11.66 3.01
N ARG A 94 -3.94 12.02 2.40
CA ARG A 94 -3.80 13.30 1.70
C ARG A 94 -4.59 13.29 0.39
N HIS A 95 -4.53 12.20 -0.37
CA HIS A 95 -5.36 11.99 -1.56
C HIS A 95 -6.85 12.18 -1.25
N HIS A 96 -7.35 11.55 -0.18
CA HIS A 96 -8.75 11.72 0.23
C HIS A 96 -9.12 13.10 0.78
N ALA A 97 -8.13 13.86 1.26
CA ALA A 97 -8.34 15.23 1.71
C ALA A 97 -8.26 16.24 0.58
N ASP A 98 -7.82 15.83 -0.61
CA ASP A 98 -7.70 16.69 -1.78
C ASP A 98 -9.05 16.83 -2.51
N GLU A 99 -9.45 18.08 -2.75
CA GLU A 99 -10.66 18.40 -3.50
C GLU A 99 -10.46 18.26 -5.01
N ARG A 100 -9.20 18.31 -5.49
CA ARG A 100 -8.80 18.23 -6.90
C ARG A 100 -8.27 16.83 -7.23
N LEU A 101 -9.11 15.82 -7.02
CA LEU A 101 -8.76 14.43 -7.28
C LEU A 101 -8.13 14.26 -8.66
N THR A 102 -7.04 13.50 -8.74
CA THR A 102 -6.26 13.23 -9.95
C THR A 102 -5.44 14.40 -10.51
N ASP A 103 -5.40 15.55 -9.84
CA ASP A 103 -4.50 16.64 -10.24
C ASP A 103 -3.03 16.21 -10.09
N PRO A 104 -2.19 16.36 -11.13
CA PRO A 104 -0.82 15.86 -11.12
C PRO A 104 0.13 16.56 -10.14
N LEU A 105 -0.28 17.68 -9.54
CA LEU A 105 0.54 18.47 -8.61
C LEU A 105 0.03 18.36 -7.18
N ASP A 106 -1.29 18.36 -6.99
CA ASP A 106 -1.91 18.40 -5.66
C ASP A 106 -2.17 16.98 -5.11
N ASP A 107 -2.57 16.05 -5.98
CA ASP A 107 -2.93 14.69 -5.58
C ASP A 107 -1.71 13.75 -5.58
N PRO A 108 -1.25 13.27 -4.41
CA PRO A 108 -0.05 12.44 -4.31
C PRO A 108 -0.25 11.01 -4.84
N GLU A 109 -1.48 10.60 -5.17
CA GLU A 109 -1.81 9.32 -5.83
C GLU A 109 -2.22 9.52 -7.30
N SER A 110 -2.04 10.73 -7.85
CA SER A 110 -2.39 10.99 -9.25
C SER A 110 -1.61 10.11 -10.20
N TYR A 111 -2.34 9.54 -11.17
CA TYR A 111 -1.76 8.83 -12.30
C TYR A 111 -1.44 9.78 -13.47
N TYR A 112 -1.85 11.04 -13.41
CA TYR A 112 -1.59 12.01 -14.45
C TYR A 112 -0.28 12.74 -14.19
N GLN A 113 0.29 13.28 -15.26
CA GLN A 113 1.44 14.16 -15.19
C GLN A 113 1.12 15.44 -15.96
N ALA A 114 1.55 16.59 -15.44
CA ALA A 114 1.40 17.85 -16.15
C ALA A 114 2.12 17.80 -17.51
N LEU A 115 1.50 18.39 -18.54
CA LEU A 115 1.99 18.30 -19.92
C LEU A 115 3.45 18.73 -20.06
N TRP A 116 3.82 19.86 -19.46
CA TRP A 116 5.19 20.39 -19.54
C TRP A 116 6.22 19.44 -18.90
N MET A 117 5.88 18.80 -17.77
CA MET A 117 6.76 17.80 -17.15
C MET A 117 6.89 16.56 -18.02
N HIS A 118 5.81 16.13 -18.67
CA HIS A 118 5.85 15.02 -19.61
C HIS A 118 6.68 15.37 -20.85
N GLU A 119 6.59 16.60 -21.37
CA GLU A 119 7.38 17.08 -22.51
C GLU A 119 8.89 17.07 -22.25
N GLU A 120 9.31 17.30 -21.00
CA GLU A 120 10.71 17.21 -20.58
C GLU A 120 11.24 15.77 -20.44
N LEU A 121 10.36 14.75 -20.46
CA LEU A 121 10.79 13.35 -20.32
C LEU A 121 11.60 12.87 -21.54
N PRO A 122 12.63 12.02 -21.32
CA PRO A 122 13.34 11.35 -22.39
C PRO A 122 12.40 10.52 -23.29
N PRO A 123 12.69 10.37 -24.60
CA PRO A 123 11.84 9.62 -25.53
C PRO A 123 11.57 8.17 -25.08
N THR A 124 12.55 7.53 -24.43
CA THR A 124 12.41 6.17 -23.89
C THR A 124 11.37 6.09 -22.77
N MET A 125 11.34 7.08 -21.88
CA MET A 125 10.35 7.15 -20.80
C MET A 125 8.94 7.42 -21.35
N LYS A 126 8.83 8.31 -22.34
CA LYS A 126 7.54 8.55 -23.04
C LYS A 126 7.01 7.28 -23.71
N LEU A 127 7.87 6.50 -24.35
CA LEU A 127 7.49 5.20 -24.93
C LEU A 127 7.05 4.21 -23.86
N LEU A 128 7.80 4.12 -22.75
CA LEU A 128 7.48 3.25 -21.63
C LEU A 128 6.11 3.59 -21.02
N LEU A 129 5.83 4.88 -20.78
CA LEU A 129 4.55 5.35 -20.29
C LEU A 129 3.41 5.11 -21.29
N LYS A 130 3.66 5.26 -22.59
CA LYS A 130 2.69 4.91 -23.64
C LYS A 130 2.29 3.44 -23.57
N ILE A 131 3.24 2.53 -23.36
CA ILE A 131 2.97 1.10 -23.17
C ILE A 131 2.20 0.89 -21.85
N ASN A 132 2.65 1.50 -20.75
CA ASN A 132 2.01 1.43 -19.43
C ASN A 132 0.56 1.98 -19.42
N ASN A 133 0.20 2.84 -20.36
CA ASN A 133 -1.15 3.35 -20.53
C ASN A 133 -2.10 2.38 -21.24
N THR A 134 -1.60 1.27 -21.77
CA THR A 134 -2.46 0.15 -22.16
C THR A 134 -2.85 -0.68 -20.94
N MET A 135 -3.97 -1.42 -21.01
CA MET A 135 -4.39 -2.28 -19.91
C MET A 135 -3.31 -3.32 -19.56
N VAL A 136 -2.84 -4.07 -20.56
CA VAL A 136 -1.81 -5.11 -20.36
C VAL A 136 -0.50 -4.50 -19.86
N GLY A 137 -0.09 -3.38 -20.45
CA GLY A 137 1.10 -2.66 -19.99
C GLY A 137 0.97 -2.20 -18.55
N ARG A 138 -0.20 -1.69 -18.13
CA ARG A 138 -0.42 -1.28 -16.74
C ARG A 138 -0.36 -2.44 -15.76
N PHE A 139 -0.94 -3.60 -16.11
CA PHE A 139 -0.89 -4.78 -15.24
C PHE A 139 0.53 -5.29 -15.02
N ILE A 140 1.40 -5.21 -16.04
CA ILE A 140 2.76 -5.76 -15.98
C ILE A 140 3.78 -4.71 -15.51
N LEU A 141 3.78 -3.53 -16.13
CA LEU A 141 4.75 -2.47 -15.89
C LEU A 141 4.35 -1.53 -14.75
N GLY A 142 3.05 -1.31 -14.56
CA GLY A 142 2.53 -0.35 -13.59
C GLY A 142 3.03 -0.57 -12.16
N PRO A 143 2.95 -1.81 -11.61
CA PRO A 143 3.47 -2.10 -10.29
C PRO A 143 4.98 -1.82 -10.16
N LEU A 144 5.77 -2.18 -11.17
CA LEU A 144 7.22 -1.98 -11.17
C LEU A 144 7.56 -0.48 -11.21
N LEU A 145 6.95 0.27 -12.13
CA LEU A 145 7.19 1.71 -12.29
C LEU A 145 6.78 2.49 -11.04
N SER A 146 5.61 2.16 -10.47
CA SER A 146 5.10 2.81 -9.26
C SER A 146 6.00 2.51 -8.06
N SER A 147 6.45 1.26 -7.92
CA SER A 147 7.37 0.88 -6.83
C SER A 147 8.69 1.64 -6.94
N VAL A 148 9.33 1.60 -8.12
CA VAL A 148 10.62 2.29 -8.34
C VAL A 148 10.50 3.79 -8.11
N GLY A 149 9.46 4.43 -8.66
CA GLY A 149 9.21 5.85 -8.44
C GLY A 149 9.03 6.19 -6.97
N PHE A 150 8.23 5.40 -6.25
CA PHE A 150 8.00 5.54 -4.81
C PHE A 150 9.30 5.41 -3.99
N PHE A 151 10.12 4.40 -4.26
CA PHE A 151 11.40 4.22 -3.56
C PHE A 151 12.36 5.40 -3.81
N ILE A 152 12.45 5.88 -5.05
CA ILE A 152 13.33 7.00 -5.40
C ILE A 152 12.87 8.28 -4.69
N ASP A 153 11.57 8.56 -4.70
CA ASP A 153 11.00 9.75 -4.05
C ASP A 153 11.23 9.71 -2.54
N ASP A 154 10.87 8.63 -1.87
CA ASP A 154 11.04 8.49 -0.43
C ASP A 154 12.52 8.50 -0.03
N ALA A 155 13.42 7.89 -0.81
CA ALA A 155 14.85 7.97 -0.56
C ALA A 155 15.36 9.41 -0.62
N LYS A 156 14.95 10.20 -1.61
CA LYS A 156 15.30 11.63 -1.70
C LYS A 156 14.79 12.40 -0.48
N GLN A 157 13.56 12.17 -0.04
CA GLN A 157 12.99 12.85 1.13
C GLN A 157 13.70 12.46 2.44
N ILE A 158 14.07 11.18 2.60
CA ILE A 158 14.87 10.72 3.75
C ILE A 158 16.25 11.38 3.74
N LEU A 159 16.91 11.43 2.59
CA LEU A 159 18.22 12.10 2.43
C LEU A 159 18.13 13.60 2.69
N ALA A 160 17.01 14.23 2.33
CA ALA A 160 16.71 15.63 2.68
C ALA A 160 16.36 15.83 4.17
N GLY A 161 16.30 14.77 4.97
CA GLY A 161 16.14 14.83 6.42
C GLY A 161 14.73 14.57 6.94
N ASP A 162 13.80 14.06 6.12
CA ASP A 162 12.45 13.72 6.58
C ASP A 162 12.49 12.55 7.58
N LYS A 163 12.34 12.89 8.86
CA LYS A 163 12.36 11.93 9.97
C LYS A 163 11.09 11.08 10.03
N VAL A 164 9.97 11.56 9.51
CA VAL A 164 8.67 10.85 9.54
C VAL A 164 8.70 9.71 8.54
N ILE A 165 9.11 9.98 7.30
CA ILE A 165 9.28 8.97 6.26
C ILE A 165 10.35 7.96 6.68
N ARG A 166 11.50 8.42 7.19
CA ARG A 166 12.54 7.53 7.71
C ARG A 166 12.01 6.59 8.80
N LYS A 167 11.20 7.10 9.73
CA LYS A 167 10.59 6.26 10.77
C LYS A 167 9.61 5.24 10.20
N ALA A 168 8.84 5.59 9.18
CA ALA A 168 7.95 4.65 8.48
C ALA A 168 8.73 3.49 7.88
N TRP A 169 9.84 3.79 7.19
CA TRP A 169 10.73 2.77 6.63
C TRP A 169 11.43 1.92 7.68
N LEU A 170 11.88 2.51 8.80
CA LEU A 170 12.49 1.74 9.89
C LEU A 170 11.50 0.73 10.50
N LEU A 171 10.26 1.16 10.76
CA LEU A 171 9.22 0.26 11.27
C LEU A 171 8.86 -0.84 10.26
N HIS A 172 8.78 -0.47 8.99
CA HIS A 172 8.58 -1.43 7.90
C HIS A 172 9.71 -2.46 7.83
N ALA A 173 10.96 -2.03 7.92
CA ALA A 173 12.12 -2.92 7.94
C ALA A 173 12.13 -3.86 9.15
N ILE A 174 11.70 -3.39 10.33
CA ILE A 174 11.53 -4.25 11.51
C ILE A 174 10.46 -5.31 11.26
N GLY A 175 9.31 -4.93 10.69
CA GLY A 175 8.25 -5.88 10.34
C GLY A 175 8.70 -6.88 9.27
N LEU A 176 9.40 -6.41 8.24
CA LEU A 176 9.99 -7.25 7.19
C LEU A 176 10.99 -8.26 7.71
N ALA A 177 11.80 -7.91 8.72
CA ALA A 177 12.77 -8.84 9.28
C ALA A 177 12.12 -10.05 10.00
N VAL A 178 10.82 -9.96 10.30
CA VAL A 178 10.02 -11.04 10.91
C VAL A 178 9.29 -11.88 9.85
N VAL A 179 8.94 -11.27 8.72
CA VAL A 179 8.24 -11.93 7.59
C VAL A 179 9.21 -12.81 6.82
#